data_AF-J9BDD3-F1
#
_entry.id   AF-J9BDD3-F1
#
_cell.length_a   1.000
_cell.length_b   1.000
_cell.length_c   1.000
_cell.angle_alpha   90.00
_cell.angle_beta   90.00
_cell.angle_gamma   90.00
#
_symmetry.space_group_name_H-M   'P 1'
#
loop_
_entity.id
_entity.type
_entity.pdbx_description
1 polymer ?
#
loop_
_entity_poly.entity_id
_entity_poly.type
_entity_poly.pdbx_seq_one_letter_code
_entity_poly.pdbx_strand_id
1 'polypeptide(L)'
;ISYLGCAKIENPSSEVEILKIMQLLNKERSEKPIDVILFIPDSSSGIVRMCDGTTKSEMVSFPVHRIKFCARGQLDSAERECFALSFTQKNATPTDGALHQCHVFRCQVPETVSYCYITFLVSF
;
A
#
# COMPACT_ATOMS: atom_id res chain seq x y z
N ILE A 1 6.75 -8.04 6.09
CA ILE A 1 5.48 -7.27 6.23
C ILE A 1 4.36 -8.14 5.70
N SER A 2 3.11 -7.81 5.99
CA SER A 2 1.99 -8.59 5.46
C SER A 2 1.02 -7.69 4.70
N TYR A 3 0.47 -8.20 3.62
CA TYR A 3 -0.52 -7.54 2.77
C TYR A 3 -1.92 -7.88 3.26
N LEU A 4 -2.70 -6.82 3.54
CA LEU A 4 -4.08 -6.94 4.04
C LEU A 4 -5.11 -6.90 2.91
N GLY A 5 -4.73 -6.41 1.73
CA GLY A 5 -5.60 -6.36 0.55
C GLY A 5 -5.62 -4.99 -0.11
N CYS A 6 -6.56 -4.80 -1.03
CA CYS A 6 -6.83 -3.51 -1.65
C CYS A 6 -8.33 -3.26 -1.79
N ALA A 7 -8.70 -1.98 -1.84
CA ALA A 7 -10.05 -1.53 -2.16
C ALA A 7 -10.00 -0.36 -3.15
N LYS A 8 -11.12 -0.11 -3.84
CA LYS A 8 -11.28 1.09 -4.67
C LYS A 8 -11.22 2.32 -3.77
N ILE A 9 -10.60 3.39 -4.27
CA ILE A 9 -10.59 4.72 -3.65
C ILE A 9 -11.10 5.73 -4.68
N GLU A 10 -11.91 6.72 -4.28
CA GLU A 10 -12.44 7.69 -5.25
C GLU A 10 -11.44 8.83 -5.45
N ASN A 11 -10.95 9.41 -4.36
CA ASN A 11 -9.87 10.39 -4.41
C ASN A 11 -8.54 9.76 -3.96
N PRO A 12 -7.61 9.44 -4.89
CA PRO A 12 -6.36 8.78 -4.55
C PRO A 12 -5.43 9.63 -3.66
N SER A 13 -5.69 10.93 -3.48
CA SER A 13 -4.92 11.79 -2.59
C SER A 13 -5.59 12.06 -1.24
N SER A 14 -6.72 11.40 -0.95
CA SER A 14 -7.49 11.58 0.28
C SER A 14 -6.97 10.70 1.41
N GLU A 15 -6.23 11.28 2.36
CA GLU A 15 -5.78 10.57 3.56
C GLU A 15 -6.96 9.99 4.36
N VAL A 16 -8.06 10.74 4.46
CA VAL A 16 -9.27 10.31 5.18
C VAL A 16 -9.86 9.03 4.57
N GLU A 17 -9.92 8.93 3.24
CA GLU A 17 -10.39 7.70 2.57
C GLU A 17 -9.41 6.55 2.77
N ILE A 18 -8.10 6.80 2.67
CA ILE A 18 -7.07 5.79 2.90
C ILE A 18 -7.17 5.21 4.31
N LEU A 19 -7.33 6.06 5.33
CA LEU A 19 -7.47 5.62 6.72
C LEU A 19 -8.74 4.78 6.93
N LYS A 20 -9.86 5.12 6.29
CA LYS A 20 -11.09 4.32 6.34
C LYS A 20 -10.90 2.93 5.70
N ILE A 21 -10.25 2.88 4.53
CA ILE A 21 -9.93 1.60 3.85
C ILE A 21 -8.96 0.77 4.71
N MET A 22 -7.99 1.42 5.34
CA MET A 22 -7.03 0.77 6.23
C MET A 22 -7.72 0.12 7.43
N GLN A 23 -8.62 0.83 8.10
CA GLN A 23 -9.43 0.29 9.20
C GLN A 23 -10.27 -0.91 8.76
N LEU A 24 -10.94 -0.80 7.60
CA LEU A 24 -11.76 -1.87 7.05
C LEU A 24 -10.93 -3.14 6.81
N LEU A 25 -9.83 -3.02 6.06
CA LEU A 25 -9.01 -4.18 5.68
C LEU A 25 -8.24 -4.77 6.87
N ASN A 26 -7.80 -3.95 7.83
CA ASN A 26 -7.20 -4.43 9.07
C ASN A 26 -8.19 -5.29 9.89
N LYS A 27 -9.46 -4.87 9.95
CA LYS A 27 -10.52 -5.63 10.62
C LYS A 27 -10.83 -6.93 9.87
N GLU A 28 -11.00 -6.90 8.56
CA GLU A 28 -11.41 -8.06 7.75
C GLU A 28 -10.31 -9.13 7.62
N ARG A 29 -9.04 -8.72 7.60
CA ARG A 29 -7.89 -9.61 7.34
C ARG A 29 -7.01 -9.86 8.55
N SER A 30 -7.51 -9.55 9.75
CA SER A 30 -6.73 -9.70 10.98
C SER A 30 -6.21 -11.13 11.19
N GLU A 31 -7.01 -12.14 10.82
CA GLU A 31 -6.71 -13.57 11.06
C GLU A 31 -5.86 -14.25 9.98
N LYS A 32 -5.82 -13.72 8.74
CA LYS A 32 -5.14 -14.36 7.59
C LYS A 32 -4.46 -13.34 6.67
N PRO A 33 -3.46 -12.61 7.17
CA PRO A 33 -2.69 -11.69 6.33
C PRO A 33 -1.76 -12.48 5.39
N ILE A 34 -1.47 -11.92 4.21
CA ILE A 34 -0.58 -12.57 3.23
C ILE A 34 0.84 -12.05 3.45
N ASP A 35 1.80 -12.91 3.75
CA ASP A 35 3.18 -12.46 3.92
C ASP A 35 3.80 -12.06 2.59
N VAL A 36 4.35 -10.84 2.55
CA VAL A 36 4.93 -10.25 1.33
C VAL A 36 6.25 -9.53 1.61
N ILE A 37 6.99 -9.30 0.54
CA ILE A 37 8.20 -8.49 0.50
C ILE A 37 7.98 -7.37 -0.49
N LEU A 38 8.28 -6.14 -0.06
CA LEU A 38 8.30 -4.98 -0.94
C LEU A 38 9.76 -4.66 -1.30
N PHE A 39 10.05 -4.68 -2.58
CA PHE A 39 11.28 -4.12 -3.14
C PHE A 39 10.98 -2.69 -3.55
N ILE A 40 11.62 -1.72 -2.90
CA ILE A 40 11.44 -0.29 -3.15
C ILE A 40 12.66 0.19 -3.94
N PRO A 41 12.49 0.84 -5.10
CA PRO A 41 13.60 1.35 -5.90
C PRO A 41 14.14 2.67 -5.34
N ASP A 42 15.42 2.96 -5.59
CA ASP A 42 16.06 4.23 -5.21
C ASP A 42 15.73 5.41 -6.17
N SER A 43 14.73 5.26 -7.04
CA SER A 43 14.39 6.24 -8.08
C SER A 43 12.89 6.34 -8.32
N SER A 44 12.41 7.56 -8.53
CA SER A 44 11.03 7.87 -8.94
C SER A 44 10.65 7.35 -10.34
N SER A 45 11.64 6.95 -11.14
CA SER A 45 11.43 6.23 -12.41
C SER A 45 11.27 4.71 -12.23
N GLY A 46 11.51 4.21 -11.01
CA GLY A 46 11.49 2.80 -10.70
C GLY A 46 10.10 2.20 -10.50
N ILE A 47 10.10 0.93 -10.10
CA ILE A 47 8.91 0.13 -9.83
C ILE A 47 9.05 -0.48 -8.43
N VAL A 48 8.08 -0.22 -7.56
CA VAL A 48 7.94 -0.97 -6.31
C VAL A 48 7.37 -2.34 -6.65
N ARG A 49 8.05 -3.42 -6.25
CA ARG A 49 7.60 -4.79 -6.53
C ARG A 49 7.12 -5.43 -5.24
N MET A 50 5.90 -5.96 -5.24
CA MET A 50 5.37 -6.80 -4.18
C MET A 50 5.52 -8.26 -4.59
N CYS A 51 6.28 -9.01 -3.80
CA CYS A 51 6.49 -10.44 -4.00
C CYS A 51 5.91 -11.25 -2.84
N ASP A 52 5.51 -12.48 -3.13
CA ASP A 52 5.12 -13.45 -2.11
C ASP A 52 6.28 -13.73 -1.15
N GLY A 53 6.00 -13.75 0.15
CA GLY A 53 7.02 -13.85 1.20
C GLY A 53 7.80 -15.17 1.16
N THR A 54 7.19 -16.25 0.69
CA THR A 54 7.75 -17.60 0.70
C THR A 54 8.49 -17.89 -0.61
N THR A 55 7.79 -17.77 -1.73
CA THR A 55 8.30 -18.12 -3.07
C THR A 55 9.14 -17.03 -3.70
N LYS A 56 9.06 -15.80 -3.18
CA LYS A 56 9.66 -14.59 -3.79
C LYS A 56 9.15 -14.27 -5.20
N SER A 57 8.09 -14.93 -5.65
CA SER A 57 7.45 -14.64 -6.94
C SER A 57 6.79 -13.27 -6.88
N GLU A 58 6.91 -12.50 -7.96
CA GLU A 58 6.23 -11.22 -8.08
C GLU A 58 4.70 -11.42 -8.13
N MET A 59 3.99 -10.59 -7.36
CA MET A 59 2.53 -10.58 -7.28
C MET A 59 1.95 -9.32 -7.95
N VAL A 60 2.49 -8.15 -7.60
CA VAL A 60 2.03 -6.84 -8.08
C VAL A 60 3.21 -5.90 -8.23
N SER A 61 3.15 -5.05 -9.25
CA SER A 61 4.13 -4.00 -9.51
C SER A 61 3.48 -2.63 -9.48
N PHE A 62 4.09 -1.69 -8.77
CA PHE A 62 3.65 -0.30 -8.66
C PHE A 62 4.72 0.63 -9.25
N PRO A 63 4.61 1.01 -10.54
CA PRO A 63 5.44 2.09 -11.08
C PRO A 63 5.31 3.34 -10.20
N VAL A 64 6.43 3.88 -9.74
CA VAL A 64 6.44 4.92 -8.70
C VAL A 64 5.63 6.15 -9.12
N HIS A 65 5.76 6.59 -10.38
CA HIS A 65 4.99 7.70 -10.95
C HIS A 65 3.45 7.54 -10.94
N ARG A 66 2.94 6.34 -10.63
CA ARG A 66 1.49 6.04 -10.53
C ARG A 66 1.00 5.88 -9.10
N ILE A 67 1.90 5.83 -8.12
CA ILE A 67 1.56 5.95 -6.71
C ILE A 67 1.22 7.42 -6.46
N LYS A 68 0.07 7.69 -5.88
CA LYS A 68 -0.46 9.06 -5.72
C LYS A 68 -0.30 9.61 -4.32
N PHE A 69 -0.41 8.73 -3.33
CA PHE A 69 -0.35 9.11 -1.94
C PHE A 69 0.03 7.90 -1.07
N CYS A 70 0.62 8.17 0.09
CA CYS A 70 0.89 7.16 1.11
C CYS A 70 0.43 7.70 2.47
N ALA A 71 -0.17 6.84 3.27
CA ALA A 71 -0.57 7.16 4.64
C ALA A 71 -0.20 6.03 5.59
N ARG A 72 -0.03 6.39 6.86
CA ARG A 72 0.19 5.44 7.97
C ARG A 72 -0.99 5.52 8.94
N GLY A 73 -1.25 4.44 9.65
CA GLY A 73 -2.25 4.48 10.71
C GLY A 73 -1.82 5.34 11.90
N GLN A 74 -2.82 5.81 12.63
CA GLN A 74 -2.64 6.67 13.80
C GLN A 74 -2.01 5.88 14.95
N LEU A 75 -1.14 6.52 15.73
CA LEU A 75 -0.34 5.85 16.77
C LEU A 75 -1.20 5.25 17.89
N ASP A 76 -2.35 5.85 18.15
CA ASP A 76 -3.33 5.49 19.18
C ASP A 76 -4.47 4.61 18.64
N SER A 77 -4.39 4.11 17.40
CA SER A 77 -5.39 3.22 16.80
C SER A 77 -4.91 1.78 16.63
N ALA A 78 -5.85 0.88 16.30
CA ALA A 78 -5.55 -0.51 15.95
C ALA A 78 -4.75 -0.65 14.64
N GLU A 79 -4.62 0.42 13.88
CA GLU A 79 -3.92 0.52 12.60
C GLU A 79 -2.53 1.13 12.75
N ARG A 80 -2.04 1.38 13.97
CA ARG A 80 -0.70 1.97 14.20
C ARG A 80 0.44 1.21 13.52
N GLU A 81 0.23 -0.08 13.23
CA GLU A 81 1.16 -0.96 12.52
C GLU A 81 0.94 -1.02 11.01
N CYS A 82 -0.07 -0.30 10.50
CA CYS A 82 -0.49 -0.33 9.12
C CYS A 82 0.02 0.90 8.35
N PHE A 83 0.26 0.69 7.06
CA PHE A 83 0.48 1.74 6.08
C PHE A 83 -0.21 1.37 4.78
N ALA A 84 -0.45 2.36 3.94
CA ALA A 84 -1.13 2.16 2.68
C ALA A 84 -0.59 3.11 1.62
N LEU A 85 -0.68 2.66 0.37
CA LEU A 85 -0.41 3.47 -0.82
C LEU A 85 -1.65 3.49 -1.70
N SER A 86 -1.93 4.64 -2.31
CA SER A 86 -2.92 4.76 -3.37
C SER A 86 -2.22 4.68 -4.73
N PHE A 87 -2.80 3.91 -5.64
CA PHE A 87 -2.22 3.59 -6.93
C PHE A 87 -3.25 3.74 -8.04
N THR A 88 -2.83 4.32 -9.16
CA THR A 88 -3.68 4.42 -10.36
C THR A 88 -3.33 3.32 -11.35
N GLN A 89 -4.24 2.36 -11.53
CA GLN A 89 -4.11 1.33 -12.56
C GLN A 89 -4.40 1.95 -13.94
N LYS A 90 -3.51 1.71 -14.91
CA LYS A 90 -3.76 2.02 -16.32
C LYS A 90 -4.21 0.73 -17.03
N ASN A 91 -5.50 0.41 -16.91
CA ASN A 91 -6.24 -0.39 -17.89
C ASN A 91 -7.51 0.34 -18.37
N ALA A 92 -7.57 1.65 -18.14
CA ALA A 92 -8.62 2.51 -18.64
C ALA A 92 -8.45 2.71 -20.15
N THR A 93 -9.28 2.07 -20.96
CA THR A 93 -9.58 2.60 -22.30
C THR A 93 -10.07 4.05 -22.14
N PRO A 94 -10.01 4.93 -23.15
CA PRO A 94 -10.47 6.32 -23.01
C PRO A 94 -11.93 6.47 -22.51
N THR A 95 -12.71 5.39 -22.52
CA THR A 95 -14.07 5.27 -22.00
C THR A 95 -14.18 4.80 -20.55
N ASP A 96 -13.16 4.16 -19.99
CA ASP A 96 -13.15 3.67 -18.62
C ASP A 96 -12.35 4.64 -17.76
N GLY A 97 -12.89 5.10 -16.64
CA GLY A 97 -12.21 6.07 -15.79
C GLY A 97 -10.90 5.51 -15.23
N ALA A 98 -9.98 6.38 -14.80
CA ALA A 98 -8.79 5.91 -14.10
C ALA A 98 -9.20 5.11 -12.85
N LEU A 99 -8.82 3.82 -12.79
CA LEU A 99 -9.12 2.98 -11.63
C LEU A 99 -8.09 3.24 -10.54
N HIS A 100 -8.54 3.83 -9.44
CA HIS A 100 -7.73 4.09 -8.26
C HIS A 100 -7.94 3.01 -7.21
N GLN A 101 -6.85 2.48 -6.67
CA GLN A 101 -6.85 1.45 -5.63
C GLN A 101 -5.99 1.90 -4.46
N CYS A 102 -6.44 1.60 -3.24
CA CYS A 102 -5.66 1.73 -2.03
C CYS A 102 -5.19 0.33 -1.61
N HIS A 103 -3.87 0.14 -1.50
CA HIS A 103 -3.24 -1.11 -1.06
C HIS A 103 -2.77 -0.97 0.38
N VAL A 104 -3.20 -1.88 1.25
CA VAL A 104 -2.95 -1.81 2.70
C VAL A 104 -1.99 -2.91 3.13
N PHE A 105 -1.01 -2.52 3.93
CA PHE A 105 0.04 -3.37 4.48
C PHE A 105 0.10 -3.20 6.00
N ARG A 106 0.54 -4.25 6.69
CA ARG A 106 0.80 -4.26 8.13
C ARG A 106 2.24 -4.69 8.39
N CYS A 107 2.95 -3.94 9.22
CA CYS A 107 4.25 -4.35 9.74
C CYS A 107 4.02 -5.26 10.95
N GLN A 108 4.87 -6.29 11.10
CA GLN A 108 4.83 -7.20 12.24
C GLN A 108 5.66 -6.68 13.44
N VAL A 109 6.38 -5.58 13.23
CA VAL A 109 7.24 -4.91 14.21
C VAL A 109 6.89 -3.42 14.16
N PRO A 110 6.20 -2.86 15.17
CA PRO A 110 5.74 -1.48 15.20
C PRO A 110 6.82 -0.46 14.87
N GLU A 111 8.05 -0.68 15.33
CA GLU A 111 9.22 0.18 15.14
C GLU A 111 9.65 0.26 13.66
N THR A 112 9.29 -0.75 12.86
CA THR A 112 9.62 -0.81 11.43
C THR A 112 8.63 -0.03 10.57
N VAL A 113 7.45 0.33 11.09
CA VAL A 113 6.42 1.10 10.35
C VAL A 113 6.96 2.46 9.94
N SER A 114 7.64 3.14 10.87
CA SER A 114 8.25 4.44 10.62
C SER A 114 9.39 4.32 9.60
N TYR A 115 10.20 3.27 9.65
CA TYR A 115 11.25 3.02 8.66
C TYR A 115 10.68 2.74 7.26
N CYS A 116 9.66 1.87 7.16
CA CYS A 116 8.97 1.58 5.90
C CYS A 116 8.31 2.82 5.31
N TYR A 117 7.59 3.57 6.15
CA TYR A 117 6.91 4.80 5.74
C TYR A 117 7.92 5.85 5.25
N ILE A 118 9.01 6.08 5.97
CA ILE A 118 10.09 6.99 5.56
C ILE A 118 10.74 6.52 4.25
N THR A 119 11.03 5.23 4.11
CA THR A 119 11.63 4.66 2.88
C THR A 119 10.74 4.91 1.67
N PHE A 120 9.43 4.69 1.82
CA PHE A 120 8.46 5.05 0.79
C PHE A 120 8.48 6.55 0.51
N LEU A 121 8.37 7.40 1.53
CA LEU A 121 8.36 8.86 1.38
C LEU A 121 9.59 9.43 0.67
N VAL A 122 10.80 8.89 0.91
CA VAL A 122 12.03 9.37 0.26
C VAL A 122 12.24 8.82 -1.14
N SER A 123 11.47 7.81 -1.55
CA SER A 123 11.53 7.24 -2.91
C SER A 123 10.59 7.94 -3.89
N PHE A 124 9.72 8.83 -3.39
CA PHE A 124 8.76 9.62 -4.18
C PHE A 124 9.33 10.98 -4.61
#